data_AF-M0CQG6-F1
#
_entry.id   AF-M0CQG6-F1
#
_cell.length_a   1.000
_cell.length_b   1.000
_cell.length_c   1.000
_cell.angle_alpha   90.00
_cell.angle_beta   90.00
_cell.angle_gamma   90.00
#
_symmetry.space_group_name_H-M   'P 1'
#
loop_
_entity.id
_entity.type
_entity.pdbx_description
1 polymer ?
#
loop_
_entity_poly.entity_id
_entity_poly.type
_entity_poly.pdbx_seq_one_letter_code
_entity_poly.pdbx_strand_id
1 'polypeptide(L)'
;MTEGVMRANEGERASHGGPDDATTDIDGAVALVCEPAFRADAAGQLARALGGDGERSVLGILYRHDVRAWTTALRTQRDRIGSAAAVAVGPVAEPGRTRDRLPVREVPDPTDLTGVGIAVGEWLRARDDDERPVVCLDSLSTLLQYADLERAFRFLHALVAQLRSAGATAYVSVDPGAHDEATLATLRTLFDAVVAGERTTAGTDEESAGADGRPVATDGGNPDSGGAASGRE
;
A
#
# COMPACT_ATOMS: atom_id res chain seq x y z
N MET A 1 -29.89 -19.31 -59.45
CA MET A 1 -29.79 -20.45 -58.52
C MET A 1 -29.56 -19.83 -57.15
N THR A 2 -30.64 -19.51 -56.42
CA THR A 2 -31.23 -20.34 -55.33
C THR A 2 -30.28 -20.41 -54.13
N GLU A 3 -30.63 -20.18 -52.87
CA GLU A 3 -31.86 -19.87 -52.12
C GLU A 3 -31.38 -19.74 -50.65
N GLY A 4 -32.25 -19.35 -49.71
CA GLY A 4 -32.10 -19.75 -48.30
C GLY A 4 -31.76 -18.61 -47.34
N VAL A 5 -32.73 -17.84 -46.85
CA VAL A 5 -33.65 -18.13 -45.72
C VAL A 5 -33.06 -17.73 -44.36
N MET A 6 -33.72 -16.69 -43.83
CA MET A 6 -33.85 -16.27 -42.44
C MET A 6 -34.32 -17.41 -41.52
N ARG A 7 -33.69 -17.60 -40.35
CA ARG A 7 -34.44 -17.79 -39.09
C ARG A 7 -33.59 -17.62 -37.82
N ALA A 8 -34.18 -16.84 -36.94
CA ALA A 8 -34.04 -16.66 -35.50
C ALA A 8 -33.20 -17.69 -34.70
N ASN A 9 -32.43 -17.18 -33.74
CA ASN A 9 -32.51 -17.69 -32.39
C ASN A 9 -32.38 -16.55 -31.36
N GLU A 10 -33.46 -16.36 -30.59
CA GLU A 10 -33.54 -15.60 -29.35
C GLU A 10 -33.21 -16.57 -28.20
N GLY A 11 -32.59 -16.06 -27.12
CA GLY A 11 -32.63 -16.74 -25.82
C GLY A 11 -31.28 -16.83 -25.10
N GLU A 12 -31.13 -15.94 -24.12
CA GLU A 12 -30.57 -16.18 -22.77
C GLU A 12 -29.13 -16.75 -22.69
N ARG A 13 -28.20 -16.16 -21.93
CA ARG A 13 -28.27 -15.92 -20.49
C ARG A 13 -27.27 -14.85 -20.07
N ALA A 14 -27.73 -13.94 -19.24
CA ALA A 14 -26.91 -13.08 -18.42
C ALA A 14 -25.90 -13.94 -17.64
N SER A 15 -24.63 -13.85 -18.03
CA SER A 15 -23.54 -14.28 -17.16
C SER A 15 -23.27 -13.11 -16.23
N HIS A 16 -23.74 -13.22 -14.99
CA HIS A 16 -23.27 -12.43 -13.87
C HIS A 16 -21.74 -12.53 -13.84
N GLY A 17 -21.05 -11.48 -14.31
CA GLY A 17 -19.70 -11.19 -13.86
C GLY A 17 -19.82 -10.89 -12.37
N GLY A 18 -19.28 -11.77 -11.54
CA GLY A 18 -19.02 -11.48 -10.13
C GLY A 18 -18.14 -10.23 -10.01
N PRO A 19 -18.00 -9.65 -8.80
CA PRO A 19 -17.18 -8.46 -8.63
C PRO A 19 -15.81 -8.74 -9.21
N ASP A 20 -15.50 -7.92 -10.21
CA ASP A 20 -14.21 -7.70 -10.82
C ASP A 20 -13.14 -7.87 -9.73
N ASP A 21 -12.46 -9.02 -9.72
CA ASP A 21 -11.14 -9.11 -9.13
C ASP A 21 -10.29 -8.25 -10.04
N ALA A 22 -10.32 -6.94 -9.79
CA ALA A 22 -9.45 -5.96 -10.38
C ALA A 22 -8.05 -6.29 -9.87
N THR A 23 -7.48 -7.37 -10.39
CA THR A 23 -6.04 -7.48 -10.59
C THR A 23 -5.74 -6.38 -11.59
N THR A 24 -5.70 -5.15 -11.07
CA THR A 24 -5.33 -3.96 -11.81
C THR A 24 -4.03 -4.32 -12.49
N ASP A 25 -4.00 -4.25 -13.81
CA ASP A 25 -2.80 -4.43 -14.60
C ASP A 25 -1.84 -3.31 -14.20
N ILE A 26 -1.05 -3.57 -13.15
CA ILE A 26 -0.10 -2.64 -12.52
C ILE A 26 1.30 -2.81 -13.12
N ASP A 27 1.41 -3.53 -14.23
CA ASP A 27 2.64 -3.63 -15.00
C ASP A 27 3.03 -2.22 -15.49
N GLY A 28 4.17 -1.72 -15.00
CA GLY A 28 4.65 -0.36 -15.26
C GLY A 28 4.03 0.76 -14.40
N ALA A 29 3.16 0.44 -13.45
CA ALA A 29 2.56 1.42 -12.54
C ALA A 29 3.39 1.64 -11.27
N VAL A 30 3.41 2.87 -10.75
CA VAL A 30 4.04 3.19 -9.46
C VAL A 30 2.95 3.41 -8.40
N ALA A 31 2.85 2.49 -7.45
CA ALA A 31 1.83 2.47 -6.42
C ALA A 31 2.37 2.92 -5.04
N LEU A 32 1.60 3.77 -4.35
CA LEU A 32 1.82 4.09 -2.94
C LEU A 32 1.03 3.13 -2.05
N VAL A 33 1.72 2.41 -1.18
CA VAL A 33 1.11 1.50 -0.21
C VAL A 33 1.00 2.22 1.13
N CYS A 34 -0.22 2.55 1.53
CA CYS A 34 -0.50 3.14 2.84
C CYS A 34 -0.75 2.01 3.84
N GLU A 35 0.30 1.60 4.56
CA GLU A 35 0.23 0.54 5.56
C GLU A 35 0.97 0.96 6.82
N PRO A 36 0.42 0.67 8.01
CA PRO A 36 1.10 1.03 9.25
C PRO A 36 2.40 0.23 9.39
N ALA A 37 3.45 0.86 9.93
CA ALA A 37 4.81 0.31 9.89
C ALA A 37 4.94 -1.09 10.52
N PHE A 38 4.09 -1.42 11.51
CA PHE A 38 4.09 -2.72 12.18
C PHE A 38 3.51 -3.87 11.35
N ARG A 39 2.74 -3.59 10.29
CA ARG A 39 2.19 -4.59 9.36
C ARG A 39 3.02 -4.76 8.09
N ALA A 40 3.86 -3.79 7.81
CA ALA A 40 4.68 -3.77 6.61
C ALA A 40 5.96 -4.59 6.87
N ASP A 41 5.87 -5.91 6.87
CA ASP A 41 7.07 -6.75 6.87
C ASP A 41 7.61 -6.95 5.45
N ALA A 42 8.91 -7.29 5.33
CA ALA A 42 9.59 -7.46 4.05
C ALA A 42 8.93 -8.54 3.16
N ALA A 43 8.38 -9.61 3.74
CA ALA A 43 7.72 -10.67 2.99
C ALA A 43 6.34 -10.21 2.49
N GLY A 44 5.59 -9.45 3.29
CA GLY A 44 4.33 -8.83 2.87
C GLY A 44 4.53 -7.83 1.72
N GLN A 45 5.57 -7.00 1.79
CA GLN A 45 5.93 -6.08 0.71
C GLN A 45 6.33 -6.82 -0.57
N LEU A 46 7.18 -7.84 -0.44
CA LEU A 46 7.62 -8.64 -1.59
C LEU A 46 6.48 -9.46 -2.21
N ALA A 47 5.58 -10.02 -1.40
CA ALA A 47 4.42 -10.76 -1.88
C ALA A 47 3.50 -9.90 -2.77
N ARG A 48 3.30 -8.64 -2.38
CA ARG A 48 2.53 -7.67 -3.18
C ARG A 48 3.27 -7.29 -4.45
N ALA A 49 4.58 -7.11 -4.34
CA ALA A 49 5.44 -6.73 -5.45
C ALA A 49 5.54 -7.79 -6.54
N LEU A 50 5.54 -9.06 -6.13
CA LEU A 50 5.48 -10.20 -7.01
C LEU A 50 4.05 -10.53 -7.43
N GLY A 51 3.14 -9.56 -7.56
CA GLY A 51 1.82 -9.83 -8.16
C GLY A 51 1.95 -10.39 -9.59
N GLY A 52 1.05 -11.30 -9.98
CA GLY A 52 0.99 -11.85 -11.34
C GLY A 52 1.89 -13.07 -11.62
N ASP A 53 1.89 -13.50 -12.88
CA ASP A 53 2.65 -14.66 -13.37
C ASP A 53 4.00 -14.24 -13.98
N GLY A 54 5.04 -15.06 -13.77
CA GLY A 54 6.37 -14.88 -14.39
C GLY A 54 7.50 -14.57 -13.40
N GLU A 55 8.72 -14.88 -13.81
CA GLU A 55 9.94 -14.51 -13.08
C GLU A 55 10.18 -13.00 -13.23
N ARG A 56 10.25 -12.30 -12.11
CA ARG A 56 10.50 -10.84 -12.09
C ARG A 56 11.89 -10.53 -11.56
N SER A 57 12.46 -9.42 -12.02
CA SER A 57 13.67 -8.83 -11.45
C SER A 57 13.28 -7.84 -10.35
N VAL A 58 13.77 -8.03 -9.13
CA VAL A 58 13.33 -7.23 -7.96
C VAL A 58 14.46 -6.40 -7.35
N LEU A 59 14.19 -5.14 -7.05
CA LEU A 59 15.06 -4.26 -6.28
C LEU A 59 14.38 -3.78 -5.01
N GLY A 60 15.00 -4.03 -3.84
CA GLY A 60 14.57 -3.43 -2.58
C GLY A 60 15.40 -2.19 -2.23
N ILE A 61 14.76 -1.04 -2.01
CA ILE A 61 15.38 0.16 -1.42
C ILE A 61 15.01 0.15 0.06
N LEU A 62 16.03 -0.08 0.89
CA LEU A 62 15.88 -0.39 2.31
C LEU A 62 16.34 0.80 3.16
N TYR A 63 15.39 1.45 3.84
CA TYR A 63 15.60 2.45 4.87
C TYR A 63 15.28 1.90 6.27
N ARG A 64 14.36 0.94 6.37
CA ARG A 64 13.84 0.40 7.63
C ARG A 64 14.26 -1.05 7.85
N HIS A 65 14.11 -1.90 6.84
CA HIS A 65 14.43 -3.32 6.94
C HIS A 65 15.92 -3.56 6.74
N ASP A 66 16.51 -4.42 7.57
CA ASP A 66 17.86 -4.88 7.32
C ASP A 66 17.91 -5.83 6.10
N VAL A 67 19.10 -5.90 5.49
CA VAL A 67 19.36 -6.73 4.29
C VAL A 67 19.03 -8.21 4.55
N ARG A 68 19.20 -8.72 5.78
CA ARG A 68 18.95 -10.12 6.10
C ARG A 68 17.45 -10.42 6.12
N ALA A 69 16.62 -9.53 6.66
CA ALA A 69 15.17 -9.64 6.59
C ALA A 69 14.69 -9.68 5.13
N TRP A 70 15.17 -8.75 4.31
CA TRP A 70 14.87 -8.72 2.87
C TRP A 70 15.30 -10.01 2.15
N THR A 71 16.54 -10.47 2.39
CA THR A 71 17.02 -11.68 1.72
C THR A 71 16.30 -12.94 2.17
N THR A 72 15.85 -12.99 3.44
CA THR A 72 15.01 -14.08 3.94
C THR A 72 13.65 -14.11 3.24
N ALA A 73 13.05 -12.94 3.02
CA ALA A 73 11.81 -12.82 2.25
C ALA A 73 11.99 -13.30 0.81
N LEU A 74 13.04 -12.84 0.11
CA LEU A 74 13.38 -13.26 -1.26
C LEU A 74 13.53 -14.78 -1.38
N ARG A 75 14.25 -15.42 -0.44
CA ARG A 75 14.46 -16.87 -0.44
C ARG A 75 13.16 -17.66 -0.35
N THR A 76 12.16 -17.12 0.33
CA THR A 76 10.84 -17.75 0.49
C THR A 76 10.04 -17.74 -0.83
N GLN A 77 10.35 -16.81 -1.73
CA GLN A 77 9.62 -16.59 -2.98
C GLN A 77 10.48 -16.78 -4.23
N ARG A 78 11.63 -17.47 -4.09
CA ARG A 78 12.67 -17.59 -5.12
C ARG A 78 12.16 -18.13 -6.46
N ASP A 79 11.12 -18.97 -6.44
CA ASP A 79 10.61 -19.63 -7.65
C ASP A 79 9.87 -18.64 -8.58
N ARG A 80 9.68 -17.39 -8.14
CA ARG A 80 9.04 -16.30 -8.88
C ARG A 80 10.01 -15.14 -9.20
N ILE A 81 11.30 -15.31 -8.87
CA ILE A 81 12.30 -14.25 -8.92
C ILE A 81 13.46 -14.72 -9.79
N GLY A 82 13.61 -14.11 -10.96
CA GLY A 82 14.75 -14.38 -11.84
C GLY A 82 16.04 -13.70 -11.36
N SER A 83 15.91 -12.50 -10.78
CA SER A 83 17.02 -11.71 -10.28
C SER A 83 16.57 -10.83 -9.11
N ALA A 84 17.44 -10.62 -8.13
CA ALA A 84 17.17 -9.73 -7.00
C ALA A 84 18.39 -8.89 -6.65
N ALA A 85 18.17 -7.68 -6.15
CA ALA A 85 19.19 -6.83 -5.55
C ALA A 85 18.60 -5.97 -4.42
N ALA A 86 19.47 -5.31 -3.66
CA ALA A 86 19.06 -4.33 -2.66
C ALA A 86 19.95 -3.08 -2.67
N VAL A 87 19.34 -1.93 -2.35
CA VAL A 87 20.02 -0.69 -1.97
C VAL A 87 19.80 -0.51 -0.47
N ALA A 88 20.85 -0.67 0.34
CA ALA A 88 20.78 -0.49 1.78
C ALA A 88 21.22 0.92 2.15
N VAL A 89 20.37 1.67 2.86
CA VAL A 89 20.55 3.10 3.10
C VAL A 89 20.74 3.41 4.57
N GLY A 90 21.81 4.12 4.93
CA GLY A 90 22.08 4.54 6.30
C GLY A 90 22.35 3.36 7.25
N PRO A 91 21.69 3.30 8.42
CA PRO A 91 22.04 2.33 9.47
C PRO A 91 21.75 0.87 9.10
N VAL A 92 20.93 0.62 8.06
CA VAL A 92 20.68 -0.74 7.57
C VAL A 92 21.73 -1.24 6.57
N ALA A 93 22.65 -0.35 6.15
CA ALA A 93 23.84 -0.73 5.41
C ALA A 93 24.82 -1.42 6.37
N GLU A 94 24.66 -2.73 6.55
CA GLU A 94 25.57 -3.56 7.33
C GLU A 94 26.94 -3.63 6.63
N PRO A 95 28.03 -3.11 7.23
CA PRO A 95 29.35 -3.20 6.61
C PRO A 95 29.80 -4.66 6.55
N GLY A 96 29.70 -5.23 5.35
CA GLY A 96 30.39 -6.44 4.93
C GLY A 96 30.19 -7.66 5.84
N ARG A 97 29.08 -8.40 5.66
CA ARG A 97 29.09 -9.87 5.84
C ARG A 97 27.86 -10.61 5.35
N THR A 98 27.26 -10.19 4.24
CA THR A 98 26.23 -11.02 3.61
C THR A 98 26.94 -12.08 2.74
N ARG A 99 27.12 -13.30 3.27
CA ARG A 99 27.49 -14.51 2.46
C ARG A 99 26.39 -14.93 1.48
N ASP A 100 25.31 -14.15 1.42
CA ASP A 100 24.23 -14.33 0.47
C ASP A 100 24.65 -13.75 -0.88
N ARG A 101 24.32 -14.45 -1.97
CA ARG A 101 24.64 -14.03 -3.35
C ARG A 101 23.86 -12.79 -3.81
N LEU A 102 23.14 -12.12 -2.91
CA LEU A 102 22.36 -10.94 -3.23
C LEU A 102 23.30 -9.76 -3.47
N PRO A 103 23.30 -9.13 -4.66
CA PRO A 103 23.99 -7.88 -4.89
C PRO A 103 23.38 -6.79 -4.01
N VAL A 104 24.20 -6.20 -3.14
CA VAL A 104 23.80 -5.09 -2.26
C VAL A 104 24.63 -3.87 -2.61
N ARG A 105 23.94 -2.75 -2.88
CA ARG A 105 24.55 -1.42 -2.99
C ARG A 105 24.33 -0.67 -1.69
N GLU A 106 25.40 -0.25 -1.06
CA GLU A 106 25.33 0.54 0.18
C GLU A 106 25.35 2.03 -0.14
N VAL A 107 24.45 2.77 0.51
CA VAL A 107 24.44 4.24 0.55
C VAL A 107 24.53 4.63 2.02
N PRO A 108 25.73 4.92 2.55
CA PRO A 108 25.95 5.05 3.99
C PRO A 108 25.30 6.30 4.59
N ASP A 109 25.07 7.34 3.78
CA ASP A 109 24.39 8.56 4.20
C ASP A 109 22.91 8.48 3.79
N PRO A 110 21.96 8.41 4.75
CA PRO A 110 20.54 8.35 4.43
C PRO A 110 19.97 9.64 3.83
N THR A 111 20.72 10.74 3.90
CA THR A 111 20.37 12.01 3.25
C THR A 111 20.83 12.08 1.78
N ASP A 112 21.65 11.13 1.33
CA ASP A 112 22.14 11.05 -0.05
C ASP A 112 21.11 10.43 -1.00
N LEU A 113 20.03 11.19 -1.23
CA LEU A 113 18.98 10.84 -2.19
C LEU A 113 19.53 10.71 -3.62
N THR A 114 20.64 11.38 -3.94
CA THR A 114 21.29 11.28 -5.24
C THR A 114 21.94 9.92 -5.41
N GLY A 115 22.68 9.46 -4.39
CA GLY A 115 23.28 8.13 -4.35
C GLY A 115 22.24 7.02 -4.49
N VAL A 116 21.09 7.15 -3.82
CA VAL A 116 19.97 6.21 -3.97
C VAL A 116 19.42 6.23 -5.41
N GLY A 117 19.14 7.42 -5.97
CA GLY A 117 18.63 7.54 -7.34
C GLY A 117 19.59 7.00 -8.40
N ILE A 118 20.89 7.22 -8.24
CA ILE A 118 21.93 6.66 -9.12
C ILE A 118 21.92 5.13 -9.03
N ALA A 119 21.92 4.57 -7.81
CA ALA A 119 21.91 3.12 -7.60
C ALA A 119 20.70 2.44 -8.26
N VAL A 120 19.51 3.00 -8.08
CA VAL A 120 18.28 2.51 -8.75
C VAL A 120 18.43 2.60 -10.26
N GLY A 121 18.93 3.74 -10.76
CA GLY A 121 19.11 3.94 -12.18
C GLY A 121 20.12 3.03 -12.84
N GLU A 122 21.24 2.75 -12.19
CA GLU A 122 22.22 1.78 -12.68
C GLU A 122 21.62 0.38 -12.73
N TRP A 123 20.86 0.00 -11.71
CA TRP A 123 20.18 -1.29 -11.68
C TRP A 123 19.15 -1.43 -12.80
N LEU A 124 18.32 -0.40 -13.04
CA LEU A 124 17.32 -0.40 -14.13
C LEU A 124 17.97 -0.49 -15.52
N ARG A 125 19.06 0.26 -15.76
CA ARG A 125 19.77 0.26 -17.06
C ARG A 125 20.46 -1.06 -17.39
N ALA A 126 20.69 -1.89 -16.39
CA ALA A 126 21.29 -3.21 -16.56
C ALA A 126 20.26 -4.32 -16.85
N ARG A 127 18.99 -3.95 -17.07
CA ARG A 127 17.90 -4.86 -17.46
C ARG A 127 17.62 -4.75 -18.95
N ASP A 128 17.19 -5.85 -19.54
CA ASP A 128 16.74 -5.87 -20.93
C ASP A 128 15.33 -5.26 -21.06
N ASP A 129 14.96 -4.77 -22.26
CA ASP A 129 13.67 -4.12 -22.51
C ASP A 129 12.45 -5.06 -22.29
N ASP A 130 12.68 -6.38 -22.39
CA ASP A 130 11.65 -7.39 -22.17
C ASP A 130 11.46 -7.73 -20.68
N GLU A 131 12.39 -7.30 -19.81
CA GLU A 131 12.24 -7.48 -18.38
C GLU A 131 11.16 -6.53 -17.82
N ARG A 132 10.47 -7.00 -16.79
CA ARG A 132 9.50 -6.19 -16.04
C ARG A 132 10.04 -6.00 -14.62
N PRO A 133 10.96 -5.03 -14.44
CA PRO A 133 11.58 -4.81 -13.15
C PRO A 133 10.56 -4.32 -12.13
N VAL A 134 10.70 -4.81 -10.90
CA VAL A 134 9.87 -4.41 -9.75
C VAL A 134 10.76 -3.75 -8.71
N VAL A 135 10.37 -2.55 -8.27
CA VAL A 135 11.13 -1.77 -7.28
C VAL A 135 10.29 -1.53 -6.03
N CYS A 136 10.81 -1.91 -4.87
CA CYS A 136 10.14 -1.74 -3.58
C CYS A 136 10.91 -0.72 -2.73
N LEU A 137 10.26 0.37 -2.32
CA LEU A 137 10.79 1.27 -1.30
C LEU A 137 10.08 0.95 0.02
N ASP A 138 10.85 0.47 1.00
CA ASP A 138 10.30 -0.16 2.20
C ASP A 138 9.63 0.79 3.19
N SER A 139 10.09 2.03 3.29
CA SER A 139 9.54 3.04 4.20
C SER A 139 9.86 4.48 3.74
N LEU A 140 8.89 5.11 3.09
CA LEU A 140 8.92 6.55 2.80
C LEU A 140 8.88 7.38 4.09
N SER A 141 8.20 6.89 5.12
CA SER A 141 8.17 7.56 6.43
C SER A 141 9.54 7.60 7.09
N THR A 142 10.39 6.61 6.86
CA THR A 142 11.78 6.62 7.34
C THR A 142 12.63 7.59 6.51
N LEU A 143 12.45 7.64 5.19
CA LEU A 143 13.12 8.63 4.34
C LEU A 143 12.80 10.07 4.79
N LEU A 144 11.53 10.35 5.11
CA LEU A 144 11.08 11.66 5.59
C LEU A 144 11.63 12.06 6.96
N GLN A 145 12.23 11.13 7.73
CA GLN A 145 12.98 11.47 8.94
C GLN A 145 14.37 12.04 8.64
N TYR A 146 14.92 11.76 7.46
CA TYR A 146 16.25 12.20 7.02
C TYR A 146 16.21 13.37 6.04
N ALA A 147 15.12 13.52 5.29
CA ALA A 147 14.95 14.57 4.30
C ALA A 147 13.59 15.26 4.47
N ASP A 148 13.59 16.60 4.41
CA ASP A 148 12.36 17.39 4.44
C ASP A 148 11.45 17.03 3.26
N LEU A 149 10.14 17.26 3.44
CA LEU A 149 9.10 16.94 2.46
C LEU A 149 9.43 17.45 1.05
N GLU A 150 9.95 18.67 0.92
CA GLU A 150 10.32 19.24 -0.38
C GLU A 150 11.43 18.45 -1.08
N ARG A 151 12.47 18.05 -0.34
CA ARG A 151 13.60 17.27 -0.88
C ARG A 151 13.13 15.86 -1.24
N ALA A 152 12.36 15.23 -0.37
CA ALA A 152 11.76 13.92 -0.62
C ALA A 152 10.83 13.95 -1.85
N PHE A 153 9.99 14.98 -1.99
CA PHE A 153 9.07 15.12 -3.12
C PHE A 153 9.82 15.27 -4.44
N ARG A 154 10.85 16.12 -4.51
CA ARG A 154 11.69 16.25 -5.71
C ARG A 154 12.36 14.94 -6.08
N PHE A 155 12.89 14.24 -5.09
CA PHE A 155 13.52 12.94 -5.29
C PHE A 155 12.52 11.90 -5.81
N LEU A 156 11.38 11.74 -5.14
CA LEU A 156 10.33 10.81 -5.56
C LEU A 156 9.81 11.14 -6.96
N HIS A 157 9.60 12.41 -7.27
CA HIS A 157 9.19 12.83 -8.61
C HIS A 157 10.19 12.36 -9.68
N ALA A 158 11.49 12.56 -9.45
CA ALA A 158 12.52 12.10 -10.37
C ALA A 158 12.61 10.57 -10.44
N LEU A 159 12.52 9.89 -9.29
CA LEU A 159 12.57 8.43 -9.19
C LEU A 159 11.38 7.78 -9.92
N VAL A 160 10.17 8.28 -9.70
CA VAL A 160 8.95 7.78 -10.36
C VAL A 160 9.04 7.98 -11.88
N ALA A 161 9.52 9.14 -12.34
CA ALA A 161 9.73 9.38 -13.77
C ALA A 161 10.74 8.38 -14.37
N GLN A 162 11.80 8.08 -13.63
CA GLN A 162 12.81 7.11 -14.05
C GLN A 162 12.26 5.68 -14.10
N LEU A 163 11.45 5.28 -13.12
CA LEU A 163 10.79 3.96 -13.07
C LEU A 163 9.82 3.81 -14.25
N ARG A 164 8.98 4.81 -14.51
CA ARG A 164 8.07 4.85 -15.66
C ARG A 164 8.81 4.74 -16.98
N SER A 165 9.92 5.46 -17.13
CA SER A 165 10.74 5.39 -18.35
C SER A 165 11.36 4.01 -18.59
N ALA A 166 11.52 3.20 -17.55
CA ALA A 166 12.05 1.84 -17.62
C ALA A 166 10.94 0.77 -17.64
N GLY A 167 9.66 1.15 -17.71
CA GLY A 167 8.53 0.22 -17.61
C GLY A 167 8.49 -0.55 -16.28
N ALA A 168 9.10 -0.01 -15.23
CA ALA A 168 9.20 -0.67 -13.94
C ALA A 168 7.91 -0.49 -13.13
N THR A 169 7.44 -1.57 -12.49
CA THR A 169 6.42 -1.47 -11.46
C THR A 169 7.09 -1.10 -10.14
N ALA A 170 6.49 -0.21 -9.36
CA ALA A 170 7.04 0.15 -8.06
C ALA A 170 6.02 0.20 -6.94
N TYR A 171 6.45 -0.20 -5.75
CA TYR A 171 5.65 -0.16 -4.53
C TYR A 171 6.40 0.64 -3.48
N VAL A 172 5.79 1.72 -3.01
CA VAL A 172 6.38 2.61 -2.02
C VAL A 172 5.52 2.57 -0.76
N SER A 173 6.05 2.03 0.34
CA SER A 173 5.29 1.94 1.59
C SER A 173 5.43 3.22 2.41
N VAL A 174 4.32 3.72 2.93
CA VAL A 174 4.25 4.88 3.83
C VAL A 174 3.35 4.56 5.02
N ASP A 175 3.76 4.98 6.22
CA ASP A 175 2.93 4.89 7.41
C ASP A 175 1.96 6.08 7.45
N PRO A 176 0.64 5.86 7.29
CA PRO A 176 -0.33 6.95 7.33
C PRO A 176 -0.49 7.58 8.72
N GLY A 177 -0.07 6.91 9.80
CA GLY A 177 -0.11 7.45 11.16
C GLY A 177 1.08 8.34 11.50
N ALA A 178 2.14 8.34 10.68
CA ALA A 178 3.36 9.13 10.90
C ALA A 178 3.30 10.54 10.30
N HIS A 179 2.30 10.83 9.45
CA HIS A 179 2.19 12.08 8.71
C HIS A 179 0.77 12.63 8.78
N ASP A 180 0.62 13.95 8.68
CA ASP A 180 -0.67 14.59 8.55
C ASP A 180 -1.30 14.32 7.17
N GLU A 181 -2.62 14.49 7.08
CA GLU A 181 -3.38 14.20 5.86
C GLU A 181 -2.97 15.10 4.68
N ALA A 182 -2.51 16.34 4.92
CA ALA A 182 -2.08 17.23 3.85
C ALA A 182 -0.75 16.76 3.24
N THR A 183 0.19 16.30 4.07
CA THR A 183 1.43 15.66 3.62
C THR A 183 1.13 14.40 2.81
N LEU A 184 0.27 13.51 3.31
CA LEU A 184 -0.11 12.29 2.59
C LEU A 184 -0.83 12.60 1.27
N ALA A 185 -1.75 13.56 1.26
CA ALA A 185 -2.43 14.00 0.05
C ALA A 185 -1.45 14.52 -1.01
N THR A 186 -0.45 15.29 -0.58
CA THR A 186 0.61 15.78 -1.47
C THR A 186 1.41 14.63 -2.06
N LEU A 187 1.85 13.68 -1.23
CA LEU A 187 2.62 12.51 -1.68
C LEU A 187 1.84 11.65 -2.67
N ARG A 188 0.55 11.40 -2.41
CA ARG A 188 -0.33 10.60 -3.30
C ARG A 188 -0.37 11.11 -4.73
N THR A 189 -0.18 12.41 -4.96
CA THR A 189 -0.18 13.00 -6.33
C THR A 189 0.95 12.49 -7.23
N LEU A 190 2.02 11.92 -6.67
CA LEU A 190 3.15 11.40 -7.43
C LEU A 190 2.90 9.99 -8.00
N PHE A 191 1.94 9.26 -7.44
CA PHE A 191 1.74 7.84 -7.68
C PHE A 191 0.52 7.60 -8.58
N ASP A 192 0.59 6.53 -9.37
CA ASP A 192 -0.48 6.13 -10.29
C ASP A 192 -1.65 5.48 -9.56
N ALA A 193 -1.35 4.81 -8.43
CA ALA A 193 -2.34 4.15 -7.58
C ALA A 193 -1.99 4.33 -6.10
N VAL A 194 -3.02 4.29 -5.25
CA VAL A 194 -2.89 4.28 -3.80
C VAL A 194 -3.56 3.02 -3.27
N VAL A 195 -2.77 2.12 -2.68
CA VAL A 195 -3.26 0.89 -2.07
C VAL A 195 -3.33 1.11 -0.57
N ALA A 196 -4.55 1.16 -0.03
CA ALA A 196 -4.72 1.10 1.41
C ALA A 196 -4.42 -0.34 1.87
N GLY A 197 -3.46 -0.52 2.77
CA GLY A 197 -3.33 -1.78 3.48
C GLY A 197 -4.65 -2.03 4.20
N GLU A 198 -5.34 -3.10 3.82
CA GLU A 198 -6.68 -3.45 4.31
C GLU A 198 -6.87 -3.07 5.78
N ARG A 199 -7.66 -2.02 6.01
CA ARG A 199 -8.30 -1.86 7.31
C ARG A 199 -9.27 -3.03 7.38
N THR A 200 -8.97 -4.03 8.19
CA THR A 200 -10.06 -4.76 8.84
C THR A 200 -10.78 -3.72 9.70
N THR A 201 -11.66 -2.94 9.10
CA THR A 201 -12.69 -2.25 9.85
C THR A 201 -13.59 -3.36 10.35
N ALA A 202 -13.27 -3.91 11.51
CA ALA A 202 -14.30 -4.47 12.36
C ALA A 202 -15.32 -3.34 12.51
N GLY A 203 -16.47 -3.50 11.86
CA GLY A 203 -17.55 -2.54 11.91
C GLY A 203 -17.92 -2.33 13.37
N THR A 204 -17.62 -1.15 13.89
CA THR A 204 -18.45 -0.59 14.94
C THR A 204 -19.42 0.32 14.22
N ASP A 205 -20.55 -0.26 13.83
CA ASP A 205 -21.76 0.50 13.53
C ASP A 205 -22.17 1.20 14.84
N GLU A 206 -21.51 2.32 15.16
CA GLU A 206 -22.04 3.27 16.12
C GLU A 206 -23.09 4.10 15.39
N GLU A 207 -24.28 3.50 15.29
CA GLU A 207 -25.53 4.15 14.97
C GLU A 207 -25.73 5.30 15.98
N SER A 208 -25.28 6.49 15.60
CA SER A 208 -25.71 7.75 16.20
C SER A 208 -27.20 7.91 15.89
N ALA A 209 -28.03 7.31 16.73
CA ALA A 209 -29.45 7.56 16.78
C ALA A 209 -29.67 9.06 17.03
N GLY A 210 -30.18 9.74 16.00
CA GLY A 210 -30.73 11.08 16.12
C GLY A 210 -31.87 11.08 17.13
N ALA A 211 -31.69 11.81 18.22
CA ALA A 211 -32.78 12.15 19.12
C ALA A 211 -33.31 13.53 18.71
N ASP A 212 -34.38 13.55 17.90
CA ASP A 212 -35.27 14.69 17.78
C ASP A 212 -36.74 14.25 17.88
N GLY A 213 -37.33 14.55 19.05
CA GLY A 213 -38.70 15.06 19.21
C GLY A 213 -39.89 14.16 18.87
N ARG A 214 -40.50 13.55 19.92
CA ARG A 214 -41.98 13.59 20.07
C ARG A 214 -42.40 13.82 21.52
N PRO A 215 -43.37 14.73 21.78
CA PRO A 215 -43.82 15.09 23.12
C PRO A 215 -44.69 13.98 23.73
N VAL A 216 -44.42 13.67 25.00
CA VAL A 216 -45.25 12.77 25.81
C VAL A 216 -46.47 13.54 26.33
N ALA A 217 -47.65 12.99 26.07
CA ALA A 217 -48.90 13.45 26.63
C ALA A 217 -48.92 13.13 28.14
N THR A 218 -49.12 14.15 28.97
CA THR A 218 -49.47 13.97 30.38
C THR A 218 -50.99 13.77 30.45
N ASP A 219 -51.42 12.53 30.60
CA ASP A 219 -52.80 12.22 30.99
C ASP A 219 -52.86 12.16 32.52
N GLY A 220 -53.81 12.91 33.08
CA GLY A 220 -53.96 13.15 34.50
C GLY A 220 -54.46 11.93 35.27
N GLY A 221 -54.07 11.86 36.54
CA GLY A 221 -54.57 10.84 37.45
C GLY A 221 -54.13 11.09 38.88
N ASN A 222 -54.73 12.10 39.53
CA ASN A 222 -54.89 12.07 40.98
C ASN A 222 -56.19 11.31 41.27
N PRO A 223 -56.17 10.36 42.21
CA PRO A 223 -57.10 10.54 43.32
C PRO A 223 -56.49 10.23 44.68
N ASP A 224 -56.87 11.11 45.60
CA ASP A 224 -57.00 10.96 47.04
C ASP A 224 -57.21 9.54 47.58
N SER A 225 -56.41 9.19 48.58
CA SER A 225 -56.78 8.48 49.82
C SER A 225 -55.51 8.41 50.69
N GLY A 226 -55.44 8.78 51.97
CA GLY A 226 -56.44 8.99 53.00
C GLY A 226 -55.91 8.32 54.29
N GLY A 227 -55.68 9.09 55.35
CA GLY A 227 -55.36 8.61 56.72
C GLY A 227 -54.16 9.36 57.33
N ALA A 228 -54.32 10.43 58.13
CA ALA A 228 -54.89 10.48 59.50
C ALA A 228 -54.15 9.53 60.46
N ALA A 229 -53.67 9.88 61.66
CA ALA A 229 -53.75 11.07 62.48
C ALA A 229 -52.81 10.91 63.70
N SER A 230 -52.75 11.96 64.51
CA SER A 230 -52.31 12.02 65.92
C SER A 230 -50.81 12.34 66.12
N GLY A 231 -50.39 13.41 66.80
CA GLY A 231 -51.07 14.35 67.70
C GLY A 231 -50.46 14.26 69.11
N ARG A 232 -49.89 15.39 69.58
CA ARG A 232 -49.45 15.73 70.97
C ARG A 232 -48.25 14.91 71.49
N GLU A 233 -47.30 15.45 72.26
CA GLU A 233 -47.24 16.60 73.19
C GLU A 233 -45.90 17.35 73.07
#